data_AF-A0A971J1N1-F1
#
_entry.id   AF-A0A971J1N1-F1
#
_cell.length_a   1.000
_cell.length_b   1.000
_cell.length_c   1.000
_cell.angle_alpha   90.00
_cell.angle_beta   90.00
_cell.angle_gamma   90.00
#
_symmetry.space_group_name_H-M   'P 1'
#
loop_
_entity.id
_entity.type
_entity.pdbx_description
1 polymer ?
#
loop_
_entity_poly.entity_id
_entity_poly.type
_entity_poly.pdbx_seq_one_letter_code
_entity_poly.pdbx_strand_id
1 'polypeptide(L)' 'MDTSSWLSLEEKKVAEQVDKYFHSSRMTFPEKLFHALLIAQHDLEAHHYCSEDEHQRLLQYINILQGILSKLHGLEKQA' A
#
# COMPACT_ATOMS: atom_id res chain seq x y z
N MET A 1 -13.11 5.22 -10.55
CA MET A 1 -13.78 4.70 -9.35
C MET A 1 -13.27 5.49 -8.17
N ASP A 2 -14.16 6.16 -7.43
CA ASP A 2 -13.79 6.87 -6.20
C ASP A 2 -13.36 5.83 -5.16
N THR A 3 -12.06 5.55 -5.09
CA THR A 3 -11.40 4.67 -4.10
C THR A 3 -11.50 5.22 -2.67
N SER A 4 -12.28 6.29 -2.46
CA SER A 4 -12.30 7.14 -1.28
C SER A 4 -13.41 6.83 -0.27
N SER A 5 -14.40 5.99 -0.58
CA SER A 5 -15.54 5.75 0.34
C SER A 5 -15.33 4.58 1.32
N TRP A 6 -14.47 3.62 0.96
CA TRP A 6 -14.28 2.34 1.68
C TRP A 6 -12.98 2.23 2.50
N LEU A 7 -12.10 3.24 2.44
CA LEU A 7 -10.81 3.26 3.12
C LEU A 7 -10.87 4.09 4.41
N SER A 8 -10.18 3.61 5.46
CA SER A 8 -9.95 4.35 6.69
C SER A 8 -9.08 5.59 6.44
N LEU A 9 -9.02 6.51 7.41
CA LEU A 9 -8.21 7.72 7.27
C LEU A 9 -6.71 7.40 7.07
N GLU A 10 -6.20 6.36 7.72
CA GLU A 10 -4.81 5.91 7.57
C GLU A 10 -4.57 5.25 6.22
N GLU A 11 -5.49 4.40 5.77
CA GLU A 11 -5.44 3.75 4.46
C GLU A 11 -5.46 4.80 3.34
N LYS A 12 -6.26 5.86 3.46
CA LYS A 12 -6.29 6.97 2.52
C LYS A 12 -4.96 7.70 2.43
N LYS A 13 -4.33 7.99 3.57
CA LYS A 13 -3.00 8.63 3.58
C LYS A 13 -1.96 7.78 2.86
N VAL A 14 -1.96 6.48 3.12
CA VAL A 14 -1.05 5.54 2.45
C VAL A 14 -1.36 5.44 0.95
N ALA A 15 -2.63 5.33 0.58
CA ALA A 15 -3.08 5.32 -0.81
C ALA A 15 -2.65 6.57 -1.58
N GLU A 16 -2.84 7.76 -1.00
CA GLU A 16 -2.39 9.02 -1.59
C GLU A 16 -0.86 9.08 -1.72
N GLN A 17 -0.13 8.55 -0.74
CA GLN A 17 1.33 8.49 -0.78
C GLN A 17 1.83 7.57 -1.90
N VAL A 18 1.21 6.41 -2.06
CA VAL A 18 1.50 5.47 -3.16
C VAL A 18 1.19 6.11 -4.51
N ASP A 19 0.04 6.78 -4.64
CA ASP A 19 -0.36 7.42 -5.89
C ASP A 19 0.60 8.56 -6.28
N LYS A 20 1.05 9.34 -5.29
CA LYS A 20 2.11 10.35 -5.45
C LYS A 20 3.48 9.74 -5.75
N TYR A 21 3.81 8.56 -5.25
CA TYR A 21 5.10 7.93 -5.55
C TYR A 21 5.15 7.44 -7.00
N PHE A 22 4.13 6.70 -7.44
CA PHE A 22 4.01 6.20 -8.80
C PHE A 22 3.30 7.20 -9.71
N HIS A 23 3.75 8.46 -9.76
CA HIS A 23 3.19 9.58 -10.57
C HIS A 23 2.83 9.24 -12.04
N SER A 24 3.27 8.09 -12.55
CA SER A 24 2.94 7.54 -13.86
C SER A 24 1.46 7.14 -13.98
N SER A 25 0.80 7.63 -15.04
CA SER A 25 -0.58 7.25 -15.39
C SER A 25 -0.69 5.87 -16.06
N ARG A 26 0.43 5.18 -16.24
CA ARG A 26 0.48 3.86 -16.91
C ARG A 26 0.09 2.70 -16.00
N MET A 27 0.22 2.87 -14.69
CA MET A 27 -0.15 1.85 -13.70
C MET A 27 -1.51 2.17 -13.11
N THR A 28 -2.36 1.16 -13.00
CA THR A 28 -3.62 1.21 -12.27
C THR A 28 -3.34 1.31 -10.77
N PHE A 29 -4.29 1.86 -10.00
CA PHE A 29 -4.15 1.98 -8.55
C PHE A 29 -3.85 0.65 -7.82
N PRO A 30 -4.46 -0.50 -8.18
CA PRO A 30 -4.09 -1.80 -7.62
C PRO A 30 -2.65 -2.22 -7.93
N GLU A 31 -2.17 -1.98 -9.16
CA GLU A 31 -0.78 -2.26 -9.53
C GLU A 31 0.19 -1.39 -8.74
N LYS A 32 -0.12 -0.10 -8.56
CA LYS A 32 0.70 0.80 -7.73
C LYS A 32 0.80 0.31 -6.28
N LEU A 33 -0.30 -0.14 -5.70
CA LEU A 33 -0.33 -0.72 -4.35
C LEU A 33 0.47 -2.02 -4.28
N PHE A 34 0.35 -2.89 -5.29
CA PHE A 34 1.11 -4.12 -5.36
C PHE A 34 2.62 -3.85 -5.47
N HIS A 35 3.03 -2.90 -6.31
CA HIS A 35 4.43 -2.49 -6.40
C HIS A 35 4.94 -1.83 -5.12
N ALA A 36 4.13 -1.00 -4.46
CA ALA A 36 4.48 -0.43 -3.14
C ALA A 36 4.72 -1.52 -2.10
N LEU A 37 3.87 -2.55 -2.09
CA LEU A 37 4.00 -3.69 -1.19
C LEU A 37 5.29 -4.47 -1.45
N LEU A 38 5.62 -4.73 -2.73
CA LEU A 38 6.85 -5.43 -3.11
C LEU A 38 8.09 -4.66 -2.69
N ILE A 39 8.11 -3.33 -2.87
CA ILE A 39 9.23 -2.49 -2.43
C ILE A 39 9.37 -2.57 -0.90
N ALA A 40 8.27 -2.40 -0.17
CA ALA A 40 8.30 -2.43 1.29
C ALA A 40 8.73 -3.80 1.85
N GLN A 41 8.30 -4.90 1.23
CA GLN A 41 8.74 -6.25 1.60
C GLN A 41 10.22 -6.46 1.29
N HIS A 42 10.69 -6.01 0.13
CA HIS A 42 12.10 -6.09 -0.22
C HIS A 42 12.96 -5.29 0.76
N ASP A 43 12.55 -4.07 1.15
CA ASP A 43 13.27 -3.26 2.13
C ASP A 43 13.30 -3.92 3.52
N LEU A 44 12.24 -4.64 3.89
CA LEU A 44 12.18 -5.44 5.12
C LEU A 44 13.17 -6.62 5.07
N GLU A 45 13.14 -7.39 3.98
CA GLU A 45 14.01 -8.57 3.78
C GLU A 45 15.49 -8.19 3.66
N ALA A 46 15.78 -7.07 3.00
CA ALA A 46 17.13 -6.52 2.86
C ALA A 46 17.69 -5.94 4.16
N HIS A 47 16.91 -5.94 5.26
CA HIS A 47 17.25 -5.31 6.53
C HIS A 47 17.70 -3.85 6.36
N HIS A 48 17.07 -3.13 5.43
CA HIS A 48 17.33 -1.72 5.14
C HIS A 48 16.66 -0.79 6.16
N TYR A 49 16.70 -1.17 7.44
CA TYR A 49 16.21 -0.36 8.55
C TYR A 49 17.36 -0.09 9.52
N CYS A 50 17.54 1.17 9.89
CA CYS A 50 18.61 1.59 10.80
C CYS A 50 18.16 1.49 12.27
N SER A 51 16.87 1.24 12.53
CA SER A 51 16.27 1.23 13.87
C SER A 51 15.00 0.39 13.94
N GLU A 52 14.72 -0.19 15.11
CA GLU A 52 13.49 -0.96 15.38
C GLU A 52 12.21 -0.14 15.14
N ASP A 53 12.25 1.18 15.36
CA ASP A 53 11.14 2.07 15.05
C ASP A 53 10.82 2.15 13.54
N GLU A 54 11.84 2.09 12.68
CA GLU A 54 11.67 2.07 11.22
C GLU A 54 11.12 0.72 10.77
N HIS A 55 11.61 -0.36 11.37
CA HIS A 55 11.09 -1.71 11.15
C HIS A 55 9.59 -1.81 11.52
N GLN A 56 9.20 -1.28 12.69
CA GLN A 56 7.81 -1.24 13.13
C GLN A 56 6.93 -0.42 12.17
N ARG A 57 7.42 0.73 11.70
CA ARG A 57 6.71 1.58 10.72
C ARG A 57 6.57 0.89 9.37
N LEU A 58 7.61 0.19 8.90
CA LEU A 58 7.57 -0.55 7.65
C LEU A 58 6.58 -1.71 7.71
N LEU A 59 6.55 -2.44 8.83
CA LEU A 59 5.55 -3.48 9.09
C LEU A 59 4.12 -2.93 9.13
N GLN A 60 3.90 -1.79 9.79
CA GLN A 60 2.60 -1.10 9.79
C GLN A 60 2.19 -0.70 8.37
N TYR A 61 3.12 -0.16 7.59
CA TYR A 61 2.89 0.24 6.21
C TYR A 61 2.50 -0.96 5.32
N ILE A 62 3.22 -2.09 5.44
CA ILE A 62 2.92 -3.35 4.76
C ILE A 62 1.51 -3.86 5.12
N ASN A 63 1.16 -3.85 6.41
CA ASN A 63 -0.16 -4.28 6.87
C ASN A 63 -1.29 -3.41 6.29
N ILE A 64 -1.09 -2.09 6.25
CA ILE A 64 -2.07 -1.17 5.66
C ILE A 64 -2.22 -1.45 4.16
N LEU A 65 -1.12 -1.61 3.41
CA LEU A 65 -1.16 -1.94 1.99
C LEU A 65 -1.87 -3.25 1.70
N GLN A 66 -1.60 -4.29 2.50
CA GLN A 66 -2.29 -5.58 2.40
C GLN A 66 -3.78 -5.45 2.73
N GLY A 67 -4.15 -4.65 3.72
CA GLY A 67 -5.54 -4.34 4.05
C GLY A 67 -6.28 -3.67 2.90
N ILE A 68 -5.67 -2.68 2.26
CA ILE A 68 -6.22 -1.99 1.08
C ILE A 68 -6.40 -2.98 -0.08
N LEU A 69 -5.37 -3.77 -0.39
CA LEU A 69 -5.41 -4.76 -1.48
C LEU A 69 -6.47 -5.84 -1.22
N SER A 70 -6.58 -6.33 0.02
CA SER A 70 -7.58 -7.33 0.41
C SER A 70 -9.01 -6.80 0.25
N LYS A 71 -9.26 -5.54 0.65
CA LYS A 71 -10.54 -4.87 0.40
C LYS A 71 -10.83 -4.76 -1.10
N LEU A 72 -9.82 -4.37 -1.87
CA LEU A 72 -9.96 -4.17 -3.31
C LEU A 72 -10.29 -5.49 -4.04
N HIS A 73 -9.57 -6.58 -3.74
CA HIS A 73 -9.87 -7.92 -4.25
C HIS A 73 -11.19 -8.50 -3.72
N GLY A 74 -11.56 -8.14 -2.49
CA GLY A 74 -12.84 -8.53 -1.90
C GLY A 74 -14.05 -7.93 -2.64
N LEU A 75 -13.90 -6.71 -3.17
CA LEU A 75 -14.94 -6.07 -3.98
C LEU A 75 -15.00 -6.57 -5.42
N GLU A 76 -13.90 -7.04 -6.00
CA GLU A 76 -13.93 -7.71 -7.32
C GLU A 76 -14.67 -9.05 -7.30
N LYS A 77 -14.73 -9.75 -6.15
CA LYS A 77 -15.47 -11.02 -6.02
C LYS A 77 -17.00 -10.87 -5.91
N GLN A 78 -17.51 -9.65 -5.76
CA GLN A 78 -18.94 -9.37 -5.63
C GLN A 78 -19.55 -8.67 -6.86
N ALA A 79 -18.78 -8.47 -7.93
CA ALA A 79 -19.21 -7.85 -9.19
C ALA A 79 -19.53 -8.89 -10.28
#